data_AF-A0A378XCJ5-F1
#
_entry.id   AF-A0A378XCJ5-F1
#
_cell.length_a   1.000
_cell.length_b   1.000
_cell.length_c   1.000
_cell.angle_alpha   90.00
_cell.angle_beta   90.00
_cell.angle_gamma   90.00
#
_symmetry.space_group_name_H-M   'P 1'
#
loop_
_entity.id
_entity.type
_entity.pdbx_description
1 polymer ?
#
loop_
_entity_poly.entity_id
_entity_poly.type
_entity_poly.pdbx_seq_one_letter_code
_entity_poly.pdbx_strand_id
1 'polypeptide(L)'
;MEKNNDIRRGRHCVFNMHVHLVFVTKYRRDVFTKAILNDLQEIFASVCADFEAELVAFDGEDDHVHLLVNYPPKVAISKLVNSLKGISSLLIRKNNYPNIKKKLCYSSSP
;
A
#
# COMPACT_ATOMS: atom_id res chain seq x y z
N MET A 1 -29.83 -5.00 -5.97
CA MET A 1 -28.70 -4.51 -5.14
C MET A 1 -28.45 -5.54 -4.06
N GLU A 2 -27.59 -6.51 -4.35
CA GLU A 2 -27.22 -7.52 -3.35
C GLU A 2 -26.39 -6.84 -2.25
N LYS A 3 -26.96 -6.71 -1.05
CA LYS A 3 -26.21 -6.33 0.13
C LYS A 3 -25.44 -7.56 0.62
N ASN A 4 -24.32 -7.86 -0.03
CA ASN A 4 -23.34 -8.80 0.51
C ASN A 4 -22.66 -8.16 1.71
N ASN A 5 -23.34 -8.22 2.84
CA ASN A 5 -22.77 -7.89 4.15
C ASN A 5 -21.89 -9.07 4.57
N ASP A 6 -20.72 -9.18 3.95
CA ASP A 6 -19.70 -10.18 4.27
C ASP A 6 -18.98 -9.75 5.57
N ILE A 7 -19.73 -9.83 6.67
CA ILE A 7 -19.30 -9.31 7.97
C ILE A 7 -18.48 -10.41 8.65
N ARG A 8 -17.18 -10.14 8.83
CA ARG A 8 -16.25 -11.05 9.51
C ARG A 8 -16.61 -11.16 10.99
N ARG A 9 -16.59 -12.40 11.49
CA ARG A 9 -16.92 -12.74 12.88
C ARG A 9 -15.69 -13.32 13.58
N GLY A 10 -15.25 -12.67 14.64
CA GLY A 10 -14.35 -13.22 15.65
C GLY A 10 -15.12 -13.91 16.78
N ARG A 11 -14.38 -14.40 17.79
CA ARG A 11 -14.95 -15.13 18.94
C ARG A 11 -15.94 -14.31 19.77
N HIS A 12 -15.72 -12.99 19.88
CA HIS A 12 -16.54 -12.06 20.66
C HIS A 12 -16.83 -10.74 19.93
N CYS A 13 -16.45 -10.61 18.65
CA CYS A 13 -16.63 -9.38 17.90
C CYS A 13 -17.07 -9.67 16.47
N VAL A 14 -17.98 -8.85 15.98
CA VAL A 14 -18.44 -8.85 14.59
C VAL A 14 -17.94 -7.54 14.00
N PHE A 15 -17.12 -7.58 12.97
CA PHE A 15 -16.44 -6.40 12.45
C PHE A 15 -16.44 -6.40 10.93
N ASN A 16 -16.57 -5.20 10.38
CA ASN A 16 -16.33 -4.94 8.97
C ASN A 16 -15.61 -3.59 8.87
N MET A 17 -14.29 -3.62 8.84
CA MET A 17 -13.48 -2.39 8.88
C MET A 17 -12.69 -2.25 7.60
N HIS A 18 -13.15 -1.35 6.75
CA HIS A 18 -12.42 -0.95 5.56
C HIS A 18 -11.69 0.37 5.82
N VAL A 19 -10.43 0.43 5.42
CA VAL A 19 -9.68 1.67 5.34
C VAL A 19 -9.27 1.91 3.89
N HIS A 20 -9.50 3.13 3.44
CA HIS A 20 -8.99 3.63 2.17
C HIS A 20 -7.71 4.42 2.45
N LEU A 21 -6.58 3.88 2.02
CA LEU A 21 -5.26 4.48 2.17
C LEU A 21 -4.80 5.04 0.84
N VAL A 22 -4.29 6.27 0.85
CA VAL A 22 -3.70 6.91 -0.33
C VAL A 22 -2.24 7.19 -0.05
N PHE A 23 -1.35 6.60 -0.84
CA PHE A 23 0.08 6.89 -0.80
C PHE A 23 0.46 7.79 -1.96
N VAL A 24 1.00 8.96 -1.65
CA VAL A 24 1.50 9.92 -2.64
C VAL A 24 3.02 9.89 -2.66
N THR A 25 3.63 9.99 -3.85
CA THR A 25 5.09 10.06 -3.96
C THR A 25 5.63 11.37 -3.42
N LYS A 26 6.81 11.30 -2.82
CA LYS A 26 7.53 12.51 -2.42
C LYS A 26 7.84 13.33 -3.69
N TYR A 27 7.33 14.56 -3.73
CA TYR A 27 7.41 15.51 -4.85
C TYR A 27 6.53 15.23 -6.07
N ARG A 28 5.46 14.40 -5.96
CA ARG A 28 4.57 14.04 -7.09
C ARG A 28 5.34 13.80 -8.38
N ARG A 29 6.39 13.00 -8.23
CA ARG A 29 7.21 12.63 -9.37
C ARG A 29 6.49 11.45 -9.98
N ASP A 30 6.28 11.54 -11.29
CA ASP A 30 5.77 10.46 -12.11
C ASP A 30 6.78 9.29 -12.16
N VAL A 31 6.87 8.54 -11.06
CA VAL A 31 7.80 7.43 -10.86
C VAL A 31 7.09 6.08 -10.89
N PHE A 32 5.76 6.06 -10.82
CA PHE A 32 4.99 4.83 -10.84
C PHE A 32 4.74 4.35 -12.27
N THR A 33 5.70 3.63 -12.84
CA THR A 33 5.46 2.86 -14.06
C THR A 33 4.60 1.64 -13.73
N LYS A 34 3.79 1.15 -14.68
CA LYS A 34 2.96 -0.06 -14.53
C LYS A 34 3.71 -1.27 -13.94
N ALA A 35 4.98 -1.48 -14.32
CA ALA A 35 5.80 -2.54 -13.75
C ALA A 35 6.01 -2.37 -12.22
N ILE A 36 6.28 -1.15 -11.77
CA ILE A 36 6.46 -0.83 -10.35
C ILE A 36 5.13 -0.99 -9.60
N LEU A 37 4.01 -0.59 -10.22
CA LEU A 37 2.69 -0.76 -9.61
C LEU A 37 2.34 -2.24 -9.40
N ASN A 38 2.65 -3.10 -10.37
CA ASN A 38 2.46 -4.55 -10.23
C ASN A 38 3.32 -5.13 -9.10
N ASP A 39 4.61 -4.77 -9.03
CA ASP A 39 5.50 -5.20 -7.95
C ASP A 39 5.00 -4.72 -6.57
N LEU A 40 4.52 -3.47 -6.50
CA LEU A 40 3.94 -2.90 -5.28
C LEU A 40 2.66 -3.60 -4.87
N GLN A 41 1.79 -3.97 -5.82
CA GLN A 41 0.56 -4.69 -5.54
C GLN A 41 0.82 -6.02 -4.86
N GLU A 42 1.74 -6.84 -5.38
CA GLU A 42 2.11 -8.13 -4.78
C GLU A 42 2.65 -7.96 -3.35
N ILE A 43 3.48 -6.94 -3.16
CA ILE A 43 4.08 -6.66 -1.85
C ILE A 43 3.04 -6.17 -0.85
N PHE A 44 2.16 -5.26 -1.27
CA PHE A 44 1.10 -4.79 -0.40
C PHE A 44 0.12 -5.90 -0.05
N ALA A 45 -0.17 -6.82 -0.97
CA ALA A 45 -0.95 -8.01 -0.68
C ALA A 45 -0.24 -8.89 0.37
N SER A 46 1.06 -9.13 0.21
CA SER A 46 1.88 -9.90 1.16
C SER A 46 1.92 -9.26 2.55
N VAL A 47 2.19 -7.96 2.63
CA VAL A 47 2.19 -7.22 3.90
C VAL A 47 0.80 -7.22 4.54
N CYS A 48 -0.28 -7.04 3.76
CA CYS A 48 -1.62 -7.14 4.30
C CYS A 48 -1.87 -8.54 4.91
N ALA A 49 -1.46 -9.60 4.22
CA ALA A 49 -1.58 -10.97 4.71
C ALA A 49 -0.83 -11.20 6.04
N ASP A 50 0.38 -10.66 6.19
CA ASP A 50 1.16 -10.73 7.45
C ASP A 50 0.43 -10.07 8.63
N PHE A 51 -0.37 -9.04 8.36
CA PHE A 51 -1.19 -8.35 9.36
C PHE A 51 -2.61 -8.94 9.49
N GLU A 52 -2.89 -10.10 8.88
CA GLU A 52 -4.24 -10.70 8.80
C GLU A 52 -5.29 -9.75 8.18
N ALA A 53 -4.82 -8.80 7.37
CA ALA A 53 -5.63 -7.87 6.60
C ALA A 53 -5.76 -8.38 5.16
N GLU A 54 -6.82 -7.95 4.49
CA GLU A 54 -7.13 -8.32 3.12
C GLU A 54 -7.07 -7.06 2.24
N LEU A 55 -6.27 -7.13 1.17
CA LEU A 55 -6.25 -6.10 0.15
C LEU A 55 -7.44 -6.33 -0.79
N VAL A 56 -8.48 -5.53 -0.64
CA VAL A 56 -9.75 -5.66 -1.39
C VAL A 56 -9.63 -5.07 -2.79
N ALA A 57 -9.01 -3.90 -2.88
CA ALA A 57 -8.74 -3.24 -4.15
C ALA A 57 -7.42 -2.48 -4.08
N PHE A 58 -6.75 -2.44 -5.23
CA PHE A 58 -5.52 -1.72 -5.44
C PHE A 58 -5.66 -0.96 -6.76
N ASP A 59 -5.50 0.35 -6.70
CA ASP A 59 -5.48 1.20 -7.89
C ASP A 59 -4.28 2.13 -7.82
N GLY A 60 -3.61 2.31 -8.94
CA GLY A 60 -2.31 2.97 -9.00
C GLY A 60 -2.26 3.91 -10.18
N GLU A 61 -2.03 5.18 -9.88
CA GLU A 61 -1.85 6.24 -10.86
C GLU A 61 -0.43 6.80 -10.75
N ASP A 62 -0.01 7.57 -11.75
CA ASP A 62 1.37 8.01 -11.93
C ASP A 62 1.95 8.77 -10.70
N ASP A 63 1.08 9.47 -9.97
CA ASP A 63 1.44 10.30 -8.82
C ASP A 63 1.10 9.68 -7.45
N HIS A 64 0.15 8.74 -7.41
CA HIS A 64 -0.43 8.24 -6.16
C HIS A 64 -1.07 6.86 -6.30
N VAL A 65 -1.13 6.14 -5.19
CA VAL A 65 -1.63 4.78 -5.11
C VAL A 65 -2.74 4.69 -4.07
N HIS A 66 -3.87 4.13 -4.47
CA HIS A 66 -5.05 3.87 -3.68
C HIS A 66 -5.09 2.41 -3.24
N LEU A 67 -5.25 2.19 -1.94
CA LEU A 67 -5.44 0.87 -1.36
C LEU A 67 -6.73 0.84 -0.57
N LEU A 68 -7.58 -0.13 -0.87
CA LEU A 68 -8.73 -0.48 -0.05
C LEU A 68 -8.38 -1.75 0.72
N VAL A 69 -8.23 -1.63 2.03
CA VAL A 69 -7.83 -2.73 2.90
C VAL A 69 -8.92 -3.01 3.92
N ASN A 70 -9.33 -4.27 4.03
CA ASN A 70 -10.15 -4.76 5.13
C ASN A 70 -9.23 -5.30 6.23
N TYR A 71 -9.31 -4.79 7.45
CA TYR A 71 -8.37 -5.16 8.52
C TYR A 71 -9.10 -5.47 9.82
N PRO A 72 -8.55 -6.33 10.70
CA PRO A 72 -9.20 -6.67 11.96
C PRO A 72 -8.99 -5.56 13.01
N PRO A 73 -9.93 -5.39 13.97
CA PRO A 73 -9.87 -4.32 14.98
C PRO A 73 -8.68 -4.41 15.95
N LYS A 74 -8.01 -5.57 15.99
CA LYS A 74 -6.78 -5.76 16.76
C LYS A 74 -5.55 -5.08 16.12
N VAL A 75 -5.59 -4.79 14.82
CA VAL A 75 -4.47 -4.20 14.09
C VAL A 75 -4.59 -2.69 14.09
N ALA A 76 -3.56 -2.02 14.60
CA ALA A 76 -3.45 -0.58 14.52
C ALA A 76 -3.08 -0.15 13.09
N ILE A 77 -3.90 0.69 12.46
CA ILE A 77 -3.67 1.23 11.11
C ILE A 77 -2.29 1.89 11.00
N SER A 78 -1.85 2.60 12.04
CA SER A 78 -0.54 3.25 12.07
C SER A 78 0.61 2.26 11.90
N LYS A 79 0.52 1.06 12.49
CA LYS A 79 1.53 0.00 12.31
C LYS A 79 1.51 -0.54 10.89
N LEU A 80 0.33 -0.81 10.34
CA LEU A 80 0.16 -1.27 8.97
C LEU A 80 0.76 -0.26 7.98
N VAL A 81 0.40 1.02 8.10
CA VAL A 81 0.90 2.11 7.23
C VAL A 81 2.43 2.24 7.33
N ASN A 82 2.99 2.14 8.54
CA ASN A 82 4.44 2.20 8.73
C ASN A 82 5.16 1.04 8.02
N SER A 83 4.64 -0.19 8.13
CA SER A 83 5.20 -1.36 7.44
C SER A 83 5.08 -1.25 5.92
N LEU A 84 3.91 -0.87 5.40
CA LEU A 84 3.67 -0.66 3.97
C LEU A 84 4.64 0.36 3.38
N LYS A 85 4.81 1.51 4.04
CA LYS A 85 5.74 2.57 3.61
C LYS A 85 7.21 2.14 3.72
N GLY A 86 7.57 1.42 4.78
CA GLY A 86 8.94 0.94 4.99
C GLY A 86 9.38 -0.02 3.89
N ILE A 87 8.59 -1.08 3.67
CA ILE A 87 8.90 -2.14 2.71
C ILE A 87 8.87 -1.63 1.27
N SER A 88 7.87 -0.81 0.91
CA SER A 88 7.83 -0.18 -0.42
C SER A 88 9.07 0.67 -0.69
N SER A 89 9.51 1.50 0.26
CA SER A 89 10.72 2.31 0.09
C SER A 89 11.99 1.47 -0.04
N LEU A 90 12.09 0.38 0.72
CA LEU A 90 13.23 -0.52 0.70
C LEU A 90 13.31 -1.25 -0.64
N LEU A 91 12.18 -1.76 -1.14
CA LEU A 91 12.12 -2.46 -2.42
C LEU A 91 12.44 -1.53 -3.58
N ILE A 92 11.84 -0.34 -3.63
CA ILE A 92 12.13 0.65 -4.67
C ILE A 92 13.62 0.96 -4.75
N ARG A 93 14.31 1.01 -3.60
CA ARG A 93 15.77 1.18 -3.53
C ARG A 93 16.54 -0.07 -3.95
N LYS A 94 16.06 -1.27 -3.59
CA LYS A 94 16.70 -2.57 -3.88
C LYS A 94 16.59 -2.98 -5.35
N ASN A 95 15.42 -2.80 -5.97
CA ASN A 95 15.19 -3.08 -7.40
C ASN A 95 15.87 -2.05 -8.30
N ASN A 96 16.49 -1.00 -7.72
CA ASN A 96 17.44 -0.11 -8.36
C ASN A 96 16.91 0.51 -9.67
N TYR A 97 15.62 0.85 -9.71
CA TYR A 97 15.00 1.43 -10.90
C TYR A 97 15.76 2.70 -11.31
N PRO A 98 16.40 2.73 -12.50
CA PRO A 98 17.27 3.84 -12.90
C PRO A 98 16.49 5.16 -13.01
N ASN A 99 15.20 5.09 -13.33
CA ASN A 99 14.28 6.23 -13.43
C ASN A 99 14.02 6.90 -12.07
N ILE A 100 13.94 6.10 -11.00
CA ILE A 100 13.70 6.60 -9.63
C ILE A 100 14.99 7.17 -9.04
N LYS A 101 16.14 6.54 -9.30
CA LYS A 101 17.44 7.03 -8.83
C LYS A 101 17.77 8.41 -9.38
N LYS A 102 17.59 8.63 -10.69
CA LYS A 102 17.73 9.98 -11.28
C LYS A 102 16.76 10.97 -10.63
N LYS A 103 15.48 10.62 -10.53
CA LYS A 103 14.47 11.52 -9.96
C LYS A 103 14.71 11.85 -8.47
N LEU A 104 15.14 10.91 -7.63
CA LEU A 104 15.43 11.15 -6.20
C LEU A 104 16.78 11.83 -5.96
N CYS A 105 17.82 11.54 -6.75
CA CYS A 105 19.19 12.01 -6.50
C CYS A 105 19.48 13.44 -6.96
N TYR A 106 18.59 14.09 -7.73
CA TYR A 106 18.79 15.49 -8.15
C TYR A 106 18.38 16.54 -7.10
N SER A 107 18.07 16.17 -5.85
CA SER A 107 17.89 17.15 -4.76
C SER A 107 19.14 17.34 -3.90
N SER A 108 20.29 16.82 -4.33
CA SER A 108 21.57 16.96 -3.63
C SER A 108 22.63 17.48 -4.60
N SER A 109 22.57 18.76 -4.93
CA SER A 109 23.72 19.58 -5.38
C SER A 109 23.31 21.05 -5.50
N PRO A 110 24.13 22.04 -5.09
CA PRO A 110 25.29 22.00 -4.17
C PRO A 110 24.91 22.34 -2.71
#